data_AF-A0A959Q321-F1
#
_entry.id   AF-A0A959Q321-F1
#
_cell.length_a   1.000
_cell.length_b   1.000
_cell.length_c   1.000
_cell.angle_alpha   90.00
_cell.angle_beta   90.00
_cell.angle_gamma   90.00
#
_symmetry.space_group_name_H-M   'P 1'
#
loop_
_entity.id
_entity.type
_entity.pdbx_description
1 polymer ?
#
loop_
_entity_poly.entity_id
_entity_poly.type
_entity_poly.pdbx_seq_one_letter_code
_entity_poly.pdbx_strand_id
1 'polypeptide(L)'
;MYQRIFLSLCIFSALQCRLFDNTLPVFPSDFNQMDLDQMQTGQTFHYLFLIGSGYPDPNDQQFYYTGDTLELKVLEFNSIGYYISESITPGSPVWNMDSTRYYGIQKDSVYVNLWIVRNDSLFIQSIHPEQYTHSHLLFRSDFALMHFTEAEVKMKGWKTTYPYNEADARLFATDYKLLGHTYPRLNVYINNSPMAGDGPGNTTIFSRPFGIIRTSSYSFWTGMGIGWDKL
;
A
#
# COMPACT_ATOMS: atom_id res chain seq x y z
N MET A 1 31.70 -7.66 -64.92
CA MET A 1 30.33 -7.80 -64.40
C MET A 1 30.46 -8.17 -62.92
N TYR A 2 30.38 -7.17 -62.03
CA TYR A 2 30.72 -7.32 -60.61
C TYR A 2 29.52 -7.84 -59.81
N GLN A 3 29.68 -9.01 -59.20
CA GLN A 3 28.68 -9.66 -58.35
C GLN A 3 28.75 -9.02 -56.95
N ARG A 4 27.75 -8.21 -56.59
CA ARG A 4 27.65 -7.58 -55.27
C ARG A 4 27.06 -8.58 -54.28
N ILE A 5 27.84 -8.96 -53.28
CA ILE A 5 27.39 -9.66 -52.08
C ILE A 5 26.69 -8.64 -51.17
N PHE A 6 25.38 -8.77 -50.99
CA PHE A 6 24.63 -8.08 -49.95
C PHE A 6 24.64 -8.96 -48.70
N LEU A 7 25.53 -8.65 -47.75
CA LEU A 7 25.42 -9.16 -46.38
C LEU A 7 24.39 -8.28 -45.66
N SER A 8 23.18 -8.79 -45.50
CA SER A 8 22.17 -8.15 -44.67
C SER A 8 22.47 -8.48 -43.21
N LEU A 9 22.98 -7.48 -42.48
CA LEU A 9 23.28 -7.54 -41.07
C LEU A 9 21.96 -7.41 -40.29
N CYS A 10 21.29 -8.52 -40.00
CA CYS A 10 20.17 -8.55 -39.07
C CYS A 10 20.69 -8.36 -37.65
N ILE A 11 20.95 -7.12 -37.24
CA ILE A 11 21.00 -6.75 -35.82
C ILE A 11 19.55 -6.67 -35.36
N PHE A 12 18.95 -7.81 -35.05
CA PHE A 12 17.78 -7.82 -34.20
C PHE A 12 18.25 -7.44 -32.81
N SER A 13 17.97 -6.19 -32.46
CA SER A 13 17.94 -5.69 -31.10
C SER A 13 17.18 -6.70 -30.24
N ALA A 14 17.94 -7.38 -29.37
CA ALA A 14 17.37 -8.06 -28.23
C ALA A 14 16.66 -6.99 -27.38
N LEU A 15 15.34 -6.83 -27.60
CA LEU A 15 14.47 -6.35 -26.53
C LEU A 15 14.66 -7.35 -25.40
N GLN A 16 15.51 -7.00 -24.45
CA GLN A 16 15.43 -7.51 -23.10
C GLN A 16 14.04 -7.13 -22.58
N CYS A 17 13.07 -7.99 -22.85
CA CYS A 17 11.93 -8.17 -21.99
C CYS A 17 12.54 -8.55 -20.65
N ARG A 18 12.85 -7.56 -19.80
CA ARG A 18 13.08 -7.78 -18.39
C ARG A 18 11.75 -8.32 -17.88
N LEU A 19 11.61 -9.63 -17.90
CA LEU A 19 10.77 -10.35 -16.97
C LEU A 19 11.22 -9.81 -15.61
N PHE A 20 10.43 -8.89 -15.05
CA PHE A 20 10.53 -8.60 -13.64
C PHE A 20 10.37 -9.94 -12.96
N ASP A 21 11.43 -10.37 -12.30
CA ASP A 21 11.47 -11.62 -11.57
C ASP A 21 10.34 -11.53 -10.53
N ASN A 22 9.25 -12.26 -10.77
CA ASN A 22 8.07 -12.30 -9.90
C ASN A 22 8.35 -13.10 -8.62
N THR A 23 9.61 -13.41 -8.33
CA THR A 23 9.99 -13.98 -7.05
C THR A 23 9.81 -12.90 -5.99
N LEU A 24 8.73 -13.04 -5.23
CA LEU A 24 8.55 -12.28 -4.01
C LEU A 24 9.82 -12.45 -3.16
N PRO A 25 10.37 -11.37 -2.60
CA PRO A 25 11.49 -11.50 -1.69
C PRO A 25 11.12 -12.49 -0.57
N VAL A 26 12.03 -13.42 -0.26
CA VAL A 26 11.83 -14.39 0.83
C VAL A 26 12.12 -13.67 2.13
N PHE A 27 11.07 -13.42 2.93
CA PHE A 27 11.19 -12.77 4.23
C PHE A 27 11.28 -13.79 5.37
N PRO A 28 12.04 -13.49 6.45
CA PRO A 28 12.10 -14.35 7.62
C PRO A 28 10.71 -14.60 8.20
N SER A 29 10.49 -15.82 8.68
CA SER A 29 9.19 -16.37 9.09
C SER A 29 8.57 -15.78 10.36
N ASP A 30 9.23 -14.81 10.99
CA ASP A 30 8.74 -14.21 12.22
C ASP A 30 7.79 -13.08 11.83
N PHE A 31 6.51 -13.44 11.64
CA PHE A 31 5.43 -12.50 11.41
C PHE A 31 5.44 -11.43 12.51
N ASN A 32 5.90 -10.21 12.18
CA ASN A 32 5.87 -9.11 13.13
C ASN A 32 4.45 -8.53 13.18
N GLN A 33 3.63 -9.13 14.04
CA GLN A 33 2.25 -8.71 14.25
C GLN A 33 2.22 -7.27 14.80
N MET A 34 1.45 -6.40 14.15
CA MET A 34 1.19 -5.03 14.63
C MET A 34 -0.07 -5.09 15.49
N ASP A 35 0.05 -5.60 16.71
CA ASP A 35 -1.04 -5.52 17.67
C ASP A 35 -1.09 -4.10 18.22
N LEU A 36 -2.12 -3.35 17.82
CA LEU A 36 -2.25 -1.93 18.16
C LEU A 36 -2.35 -1.66 19.67
N ASP A 37 -2.67 -2.66 20.49
CA ASP A 37 -2.72 -2.54 21.95
C ASP A 37 -1.41 -2.94 22.64
N GLN A 38 -0.48 -3.59 21.92
CA GLN A 38 0.74 -4.19 22.48
C GLN A 38 2.02 -3.80 21.74
N MET A 39 1.98 -2.71 20.95
CA MET A 39 3.17 -2.20 20.28
C MET A 39 4.25 -1.80 21.29
N GLN A 40 5.51 -2.05 20.93
CA GLN A 40 6.66 -1.76 21.79
C GLN A 40 7.62 -0.79 21.12
N THR A 41 8.25 0.08 21.90
CA THR A 41 9.34 0.94 21.43
C THR A 41 10.42 0.13 20.71
N GLY A 42 10.79 0.56 19.52
CA GLY A 42 11.77 -0.08 18.66
C GLY A 42 11.20 -1.13 17.70
N GLN A 43 9.92 -1.52 17.83
CA GLN A 43 9.27 -2.43 16.89
C GLN A 43 9.15 -1.78 15.51
N THR A 44 9.48 -2.54 14.46
CA THR A 44 9.43 -2.07 13.06
C THR A 44 8.53 -2.94 12.19
N PHE A 45 7.75 -2.31 11.33
CA PHE A 45 6.87 -2.96 10.38
C PHE A 45 7.23 -2.52 8.98
N HIS A 46 7.22 -3.44 8.03
CA HIS A 46 7.61 -3.15 6.67
C HIS A 46 6.46 -3.37 5.71
N TYR A 47 6.43 -2.59 4.65
CA TYR A 47 5.42 -2.65 3.61
C TYR A 47 6.06 -2.64 2.23
N LEU A 48 5.59 -3.52 1.33
CA LEU A 48 5.97 -3.51 -0.07
C LEU A 48 5.10 -2.58 -0.87
N PHE A 49 5.74 -1.80 -1.74
CA PHE A 49 5.02 -0.96 -2.68
C PHE A 49 4.48 -1.78 -3.84
N LEU A 50 3.19 -1.63 -4.12
CA LEU A 50 2.51 -2.23 -5.26
C LEU A 50 2.07 -1.16 -6.25
N ILE A 51 2.08 -1.53 -7.54
CA ILE A 51 1.46 -0.76 -8.62
C ILE A 51 0.46 -1.67 -9.31
N GLY A 52 -0.79 -1.20 -9.40
CA GLY A 52 -1.89 -1.89 -10.06
C GLY A 52 -2.35 -1.16 -11.32
N SER A 53 -2.92 -1.91 -12.26
CA SER A 53 -3.53 -1.38 -13.48
C SER A 53 -4.94 -1.94 -13.70
N GLY A 54 -5.64 -1.34 -14.67
CA GLY A 54 -6.95 -1.76 -15.13
C GLY A 54 -8.09 -1.54 -14.13
N TYR A 55 -8.01 -0.55 -13.23
CA TYR A 55 -9.00 -0.35 -12.15
C TYR A 55 -10.47 -0.49 -12.58
N PRO A 56 -10.96 0.19 -13.65
CA PRO A 56 -12.34 0.09 -14.11
C PRO A 56 -12.83 -1.30 -14.49
N ASP A 57 -11.94 -2.20 -14.93
CA ASP A 57 -12.32 -3.57 -15.27
C ASP A 57 -12.25 -4.45 -14.01
N PRO A 58 -13.39 -4.95 -13.49
CA PRO A 58 -13.39 -5.83 -12.31
C PRO A 58 -12.70 -7.18 -12.54
N ASN A 59 -12.44 -7.56 -13.79
CA ASN A 59 -11.72 -8.78 -14.14
C ASN A 59 -10.22 -8.57 -14.31
N ASP A 60 -9.78 -7.33 -14.56
CA ASP A 60 -8.35 -7.02 -14.57
C ASP A 60 -7.83 -6.94 -13.13
N GLN A 61 -6.90 -7.83 -12.81
CA GLN A 61 -6.29 -7.95 -11.50
C GLN A 61 -4.78 -7.73 -11.57
N GLN A 62 -4.27 -7.17 -12.67
CA GLN A 62 -2.84 -7.00 -12.86
C GLN A 62 -2.27 -6.01 -11.85
N PHE A 63 -1.23 -6.46 -11.15
CA PHE A 63 -0.38 -5.64 -10.30
C PHE A 63 1.00 -6.27 -10.22
N TYR A 64 1.97 -5.50 -9.76
CA TYR A 64 3.31 -5.97 -9.43
C TYR A 64 3.87 -5.17 -8.25
N TYR A 65 4.84 -5.76 -7.56
CA TYR A 65 5.62 -5.05 -6.54
C TYR A 65 6.84 -4.41 -7.17
N THR A 66 7.16 -3.18 -6.77
CA THR A 66 8.34 -2.47 -7.30
C THR A 66 9.63 -2.86 -6.57
N GLY A 67 9.51 -3.50 -5.40
CA GLY A 67 10.64 -3.74 -4.48
C GLY A 67 10.94 -2.58 -3.54
N ASP A 68 10.20 -1.46 -3.63
CA ASP A 68 10.29 -0.39 -2.65
C ASP A 68 9.71 -0.87 -1.31
N THR A 69 10.37 -0.48 -0.22
CA THR A 69 9.95 -0.85 1.13
C THR A 69 9.74 0.40 1.97
N LEU A 70 8.54 0.52 2.54
CA LEU A 70 8.21 1.50 3.57
C LEU A 70 8.43 0.85 4.94
N GLU A 71 9.16 1.53 5.83
CA GLU A 71 9.31 1.15 7.24
C GLU A 71 8.45 2.05 8.12
N LEU A 72 7.67 1.43 9.01
CA LEU A 72 7.04 2.03 10.17
C LEU A 72 7.83 1.63 11.41
N LYS A 73 8.20 2.59 12.26
CA LYS A 73 8.92 2.31 13.51
C LYS A 73 8.23 2.98 14.70
N VAL A 74 8.00 2.20 15.74
CA VAL A 74 7.52 2.72 17.03
C VAL A 74 8.68 3.41 17.74
N LEU A 75 8.66 4.73 17.81
CA LEU A 75 9.73 5.52 18.41
C LEU A 75 9.65 5.52 19.93
N GLU A 76 8.45 5.74 20.45
CA GLU A 76 8.13 5.74 21.88
C GLU A 76 6.61 5.66 22.06
N PHE A 77 6.16 5.46 23.30
CA PHE A 77 4.76 5.56 23.67
C PHE A 77 4.60 6.24 25.02
N ASN A 78 3.44 6.85 25.23
CA ASN A 78 3.04 7.43 26.51
C ASN A 78 1.56 7.11 26.79
N SER A 79 0.97 7.76 27.78
CA SER A 79 -0.45 7.56 28.15
C SER A 79 -1.45 8.02 27.08
N ILE A 80 -1.00 8.78 26.07
CA ILE A 80 -1.84 9.28 24.97
C ILE A 80 -1.82 8.31 23.80
N GLY A 81 -0.66 7.78 23.42
CA GLY A 81 -0.53 6.88 22.27
C GLY A 81 0.93 6.59 21.89
N TYR A 82 1.11 6.14 20.66
CA TYR A 82 2.39 5.72 20.08
C TYR A 82 2.91 6.76 19.09
N TYR A 83 4.15 7.17 19.22
CA TYR A 83 4.83 7.95 18.19
C TYR A 83 5.42 7.00 17.17
N ILE A 84 4.97 7.10 15.93
CA ILE A 84 5.36 6.21 14.83
C ILE A 84 6.03 7.04 13.75
N SER A 85 7.25 6.66 13.36
CA SER A 85 7.89 7.21 12.16
C SER A 85 7.59 6.36 10.94
N GLU A 86 7.45 7.01 9.80
CA GLU A 86 7.27 6.42 8.48
C GLU A 86 8.39 6.90 7.56
N SER A 87 9.13 5.97 6.95
CA SER A 87 10.22 6.31 6.03
C SER A 87 10.45 5.23 4.98
N ILE A 88 10.78 5.63 3.76
CA ILE A 88 11.21 4.68 2.73
C ILE A 88 12.62 4.18 3.06
N THR A 89 12.81 2.86 3.07
CA THR A 89 14.08 2.27 3.48
C THR A 89 15.21 2.61 2.49
N PRO A 90 16.45 2.79 2.98
CA PRO A 90 17.61 2.89 2.12
C PRO A 90 17.72 1.67 1.20
N GLY A 91 17.93 1.90 -0.10
CA GLY A 91 18.04 0.83 -1.10
C GLY A 91 16.75 0.53 -1.86
N SER A 92 15.61 1.10 -1.46
CA SER A 92 14.38 1.07 -2.26
C SER A 92 14.62 1.64 -3.68
N PRO A 93 14.15 1.00 -4.76
CA PRO A 93 14.33 1.47 -6.14
C PRO A 93 13.99 2.94 -6.40
N VAL A 94 13.03 3.53 -5.67
CA VAL A 94 12.64 4.94 -5.74
C VAL A 94 13.79 5.90 -5.46
N TRP A 95 14.82 5.48 -4.71
CA TRP A 95 16.03 6.28 -4.48
C TRP A 95 16.76 6.62 -5.77
N ASN A 96 16.65 5.77 -6.79
CA ASN A 96 17.31 5.92 -8.09
C ASN A 96 16.37 6.45 -9.19
N MET A 97 15.11 6.76 -8.88
CA MET A 97 14.17 7.32 -9.84
C MET A 97 14.37 8.83 -10.01
N ASP A 98 14.29 9.29 -11.26
CA ASP A 98 14.27 10.72 -11.59
C ASP A 98 12.88 11.33 -11.30
N SER A 99 12.88 12.58 -10.85
CA SER A 99 11.98 13.20 -9.86
C SER A 99 10.56 13.61 -10.33
N THR A 100 9.90 12.86 -11.22
CA THR A 100 8.55 13.23 -11.72
C THR A 100 7.43 12.25 -11.35
N ARG A 101 7.75 11.12 -10.72
CA ARG A 101 6.74 10.16 -10.24
C ARG A 101 6.35 10.46 -8.80
N TYR A 102 5.12 10.11 -8.42
CA TYR A 102 4.49 10.42 -7.12
C TYR A 102 5.43 10.29 -5.90
N TYR A 103 6.27 9.25 -5.81
CA TYR A 103 7.22 9.08 -4.70
C TYR A 103 8.63 9.61 -4.94
N GLY A 104 8.99 10.00 -6.16
CA GLY A 104 10.34 10.50 -6.47
C GLY A 104 10.67 11.84 -5.77
N ILE A 105 9.64 12.62 -5.42
CA ILE A 105 9.79 13.95 -4.78
C ILE A 105 9.84 13.85 -3.26
N GLN A 106 9.22 12.82 -2.66
CA GLN A 106 9.09 12.67 -1.20
C GLN A 106 9.88 11.46 -0.65
N LYS A 107 10.76 10.86 -1.45
CA LYS A 107 11.51 9.66 -1.09
C LYS A 107 12.39 9.80 0.16
N ASP A 108 12.86 11.01 0.44
CA ASP A 108 13.68 11.37 1.61
C ASP A 108 12.86 11.87 2.80
N SER A 109 11.54 11.99 2.64
CA SER A 109 10.66 12.46 3.70
C SER A 109 10.47 11.40 4.78
N VAL A 110 10.71 11.79 6.03
CA VAL A 110 10.37 11.02 7.22
C VAL A 110 9.19 11.71 7.89
N TYR A 111 8.08 10.99 8.03
CA TYR A 111 6.90 11.49 8.72
C TYR A 111 6.83 10.89 10.11
N VAL A 112 6.45 11.69 11.11
CA VAL A 112 6.22 11.22 12.47
C VAL A 112 4.80 11.57 12.88
N ASN A 113 4.03 10.53 13.21
CA ASN A 113 2.62 10.64 13.55
C ASN A 113 2.38 10.05 14.95
N LEU A 114 1.49 10.67 15.72
CA LEU A 114 0.96 10.13 16.98
C LEU A 114 -0.27 9.28 16.69
N TRP A 115 -0.17 7.98 16.94
CA TRP A 115 -1.25 7.00 16.81
C TRP A 115 -1.90 6.76 18.17
N ILE A 116 -3.17 7.16 18.27
CA ILE A 116 -3.98 7.13 19.50
C ILE A 116 -5.02 6.04 19.33
N VAL A 117 -4.87 4.95 20.08
CA VAL A 117 -5.88 3.90 20.19
C VAL A 117 -6.77 4.22 21.38
N ARG A 118 -8.05 4.50 21.13
CA ARG A 118 -9.03 4.80 22.18
C ARG A 118 -10.34 4.11 21.88
N ASN A 119 -10.80 3.26 22.81
CA ASN A 119 -11.96 2.39 22.61
C ASN A 119 -11.79 1.63 21.29
N ASP A 120 -12.79 1.65 20.42
CA ASP A 120 -12.76 1.03 19.10
C ASP A 120 -12.36 1.99 17.98
N SER A 121 -11.41 2.88 18.24
CA SER A 121 -10.94 3.85 17.24
C SER A 121 -9.43 4.03 17.31
N LEU A 122 -8.83 4.16 16.13
CA LEU A 122 -7.46 4.61 15.93
C LEU A 122 -7.53 6.02 15.33
N PHE A 123 -6.88 6.99 15.99
CA PHE A 123 -6.69 8.35 15.49
C PHE A 123 -5.21 8.59 15.22
N ILE A 124 -4.90 9.33 14.16
CA ILE A 124 -3.54 9.55 13.68
C ILE A 124 -3.36 11.04 13.49
N GLN A 125 -2.47 11.61 14.29
CA GLN A 125 -2.21 13.04 14.33
C GLN A 125 -0.78 13.32 13.90
N SER A 126 -0.59 14.23 12.96
CA SER A 126 0.75 14.77 12.68
C SER A 126 1.27 15.48 13.92
N ILE A 127 2.53 15.25 14.28
CA ILE A 127 3.18 16.03 15.35
C ILE A 127 3.49 17.47 14.90
N HIS A 128 3.33 17.76 13.61
CA HIS A 128 3.44 19.09 13.03
C HIS A 128 2.03 19.62 12.75
N PRO A 129 1.42 20.39 13.68
CA PRO A 129 0.00 20.77 13.61
C PRO A 129 -0.35 21.67 12.42
N GLU A 130 0.64 22.30 11.78
CA GLU A 130 0.46 23.12 10.58
C GLU A 130 0.44 22.29 9.28
N GLN A 131 0.70 20.99 9.38
CA GLN A 131 0.67 20.07 8.27
C GLN A 131 -0.53 19.14 8.45
N TYR A 132 -1.30 18.94 7.37
CA TYR A 132 -2.22 17.81 7.29
C TYR A 132 -1.46 16.51 7.61
N THR A 133 -2.15 15.39 7.91
CA THR A 133 -1.45 14.11 8.14
C THR A 133 -0.61 13.76 6.92
N HIS A 134 0.70 13.95 7.01
CA HIS A 134 1.63 13.49 6.00
C HIS A 134 1.96 12.05 6.35
N SER A 135 1.59 11.13 5.46
CA SER A 135 1.81 9.71 5.63
C SER A 135 2.11 9.12 4.27
N HIS A 136 3.08 8.21 4.23
CA HIS A 136 3.31 7.39 3.04
C HIS A 136 2.28 6.26 2.97
N LEU A 137 1.84 5.79 4.15
CA LEU A 137 0.93 4.65 4.26
C LEU A 137 -0.54 5.04 4.12
N LEU A 138 -0.97 6.19 4.65
CA LEU A 138 -2.37 6.45 4.99
C LEU A 138 -2.93 7.67 4.25
N PHE A 139 -4.15 7.50 3.74
CA PHE A 139 -4.91 8.57 3.07
C PHE A 139 -5.98 9.20 3.98
N ARG A 140 -6.02 8.79 5.26
CA ARG A 140 -6.96 9.27 6.27
C ARG A 140 -6.36 9.14 7.67
N SER A 141 -6.92 9.87 8.63
CA SER A 141 -6.39 10.01 9.98
C SER A 141 -7.21 9.32 11.07
N ASP A 142 -8.30 8.65 10.74
CA ASP A 142 -9.19 8.00 11.70
C ASP A 142 -9.66 6.64 11.18
N PHE A 143 -9.72 5.63 12.04
CA PHE A 143 -10.18 4.29 11.69
C PHE A 143 -11.03 3.70 12.80
N ALA A 144 -12.22 3.20 12.47
CA ALA A 144 -13.04 2.44 13.39
C ALA A 144 -12.51 1.01 13.48
N LEU A 145 -12.00 0.63 14.65
CA LEU A 145 -11.40 -0.68 14.94
C LEU A 145 -12.45 -1.75 15.29
N MET A 146 -13.69 -1.35 15.59
CA MET A 146 -14.80 -2.29 15.77
C MET A 146 -15.01 -3.11 14.49
N HIS A 147 -15.45 -4.36 14.63
CA HIS A 147 -15.71 -5.20 13.46
C HIS A 147 -16.84 -4.62 12.60
N PHE A 148 -16.54 -4.37 11.34
CA PHE A 148 -17.57 -4.04 10.34
C PHE A 148 -18.47 -5.26 10.10
N THR A 149 -19.75 -5.01 9.83
CA THR A 149 -20.80 -6.04 9.73
C THR A 149 -21.65 -5.91 8.48
N GLU A 150 -21.44 -4.87 7.68
CA GLU A 150 -22.35 -4.46 6.61
C GLU A 150 -22.33 -5.46 5.44
N ALA A 151 -21.14 -5.75 4.88
CA ALA A 151 -21.00 -6.77 3.83
C ALA A 151 -19.60 -7.38 3.79
N GLU A 152 -19.55 -8.68 3.46
CA GLU A 152 -18.30 -9.38 3.20
C GLU A 152 -17.80 -9.10 1.78
N VAL A 153 -16.50 -8.90 1.63
CA VAL A 153 -15.82 -8.78 0.33
C VAL A 153 -14.62 -9.70 0.23
N LYS A 154 -14.30 -10.10 -0.99
CA LYS A 154 -13.05 -10.81 -1.31
C LYS A 154 -12.07 -9.84 -1.96
N MET A 155 -10.79 -10.09 -1.72
CA MET A 155 -9.71 -9.40 -2.41
C MET A 155 -9.38 -10.16 -3.71
N LYS A 156 -9.35 -9.43 -4.83
CA LYS A 156 -9.01 -9.94 -6.17
C LYS A 156 -7.82 -9.15 -6.71
N GLY A 157 -6.64 -9.75 -6.61
CA GLY A 157 -5.37 -9.06 -6.85
C GLY A 157 -5.21 -7.87 -5.90
N TRP A 158 -5.23 -6.66 -6.45
CA TRP A 158 -5.07 -5.41 -5.72
C TRP A 158 -6.41 -4.67 -5.43
N LYS A 159 -7.55 -5.26 -5.83
CA LYS A 159 -8.90 -4.69 -5.71
C LYS A 159 -9.80 -5.53 -4.80
N THR A 160 -11.00 -5.04 -4.52
CA THR A 160 -12.05 -5.78 -3.80
C THR A 160 -13.14 -6.27 -4.78
N THR A 161 -13.99 -7.19 -4.35
CA THR A 161 -15.23 -7.56 -5.07
C THR A 161 -16.38 -6.59 -4.85
N TYR A 162 -16.18 -5.51 -4.09
CA TYR A 162 -17.20 -4.49 -3.90
C TYR A 162 -17.45 -3.80 -5.25
N PRO A 163 -18.71 -3.72 -5.71
CA PRO A 163 -19.03 -2.97 -6.92
C PRO A 163 -18.60 -1.51 -6.81
N TYR A 164 -18.22 -0.91 -7.93
CA TYR A 164 -17.93 0.52 -7.96
C TYR A 164 -19.14 1.32 -7.46
N ASN A 165 -18.86 2.24 -6.54
CA ASN A 165 -19.80 3.21 -6.00
C ASN A 165 -18.98 4.44 -5.58
N GLU A 166 -19.48 5.65 -5.84
CA GLU A 166 -18.87 6.94 -5.49
C GLU A 166 -19.18 7.33 -4.05
N ALA A 167 -19.04 6.37 -3.13
CA ALA A 167 -19.36 6.54 -1.73
C ALA A 167 -18.39 5.76 -0.86
N ASP A 168 -18.44 6.06 0.44
CA ASP A 168 -17.72 5.29 1.43
C ASP A 168 -18.41 3.94 1.66
N ALA A 169 -17.62 2.90 1.86
CA ALA A 169 -18.10 1.58 2.26
C ALA A 169 -17.29 1.05 3.43
N ARG A 170 -18.01 0.49 4.41
CA ARG A 170 -17.48 -0.26 5.55
C ARG A 170 -17.80 -1.71 5.31
N LEU A 171 -16.78 -2.54 5.17
CA LEU A 171 -16.88 -3.92 4.70
C LEU A 171 -15.97 -4.80 5.55
N PHE A 172 -16.09 -6.12 5.44
CA PHE A 172 -15.14 -7.01 6.08
C PHE A 172 -14.65 -8.09 5.11
N ALA A 173 -13.47 -8.63 5.39
CA ALA A 173 -12.93 -9.78 4.69
C ALA A 173 -12.57 -10.87 5.71
N THR A 174 -12.85 -12.12 5.36
CA THR A 174 -12.42 -13.29 6.13
C THR A 174 -11.44 -14.13 5.31
N ASP A 175 -10.55 -14.82 6.03
CA ASP A 175 -9.51 -15.70 5.45
C ASP A 175 -8.71 -15.00 4.35
N TYR A 176 -8.44 -13.70 4.52
CA TYR A 176 -7.69 -12.93 3.55
C TYR A 176 -6.24 -13.38 3.54
N LYS A 177 -5.70 -13.68 2.35
CA LYS A 177 -4.31 -14.09 2.17
C LYS A 177 -3.50 -12.96 1.56
N LEU A 178 -2.43 -12.57 2.24
CA LEU A 178 -1.45 -11.62 1.73
C LEU A 178 -0.04 -12.12 2.06
N LEU A 179 0.80 -12.26 1.04
CA LEU A 179 2.22 -12.61 1.17
C LEU A 179 2.49 -13.85 2.06
N GLY A 180 1.62 -14.86 1.97
CA GLY A 180 1.74 -16.11 2.74
C GLY A 180 1.05 -16.09 4.10
N HIS A 181 0.62 -14.93 4.60
CA HIS A 181 -0.16 -14.80 5.83
C HIS A 181 -1.65 -14.91 5.57
N THR A 182 -2.36 -15.61 6.45
CA THR A 182 -3.84 -15.70 6.42
C THR A 182 -4.39 -14.93 7.61
N TYR A 183 -5.23 -13.94 7.31
CA TYR A 183 -5.89 -13.10 8.31
C TYR A 183 -7.34 -13.57 8.48
N PRO A 184 -7.75 -13.99 9.68
CA PRO A 184 -9.07 -14.58 9.89
C PRO A 184 -10.20 -13.58 9.67
N ARG A 185 -10.00 -12.32 10.09
CA ARG A 185 -10.99 -11.25 9.94
C ARG A 185 -10.30 -9.89 9.87
N LEU A 186 -10.62 -9.11 8.86
CA LEU A 186 -10.15 -7.73 8.67
C LEU A 186 -11.34 -6.81 8.35
N ASN A 187 -11.24 -5.57 8.81
CA ASN A 187 -12.06 -4.48 8.31
C ASN A 187 -11.49 -4.01 6.97
N VAL A 188 -12.39 -3.70 6.04
CA VAL A 188 -12.09 -3.13 4.74
C VAL A 188 -12.88 -1.83 4.63
N TYR A 189 -12.16 -0.71 4.57
CA TYR A 189 -12.75 0.59 4.33
C TYR A 189 -12.45 1.04 2.91
N ILE A 190 -13.48 1.45 2.18
CA ILE A 190 -13.36 2.05 0.85
C ILE A 190 -13.85 3.49 0.96
N ASN A 191 -13.08 4.44 0.43
CA ASN A 191 -13.50 5.82 0.22
C ASN A 191 -13.34 6.17 -1.26
N ASN A 192 -14.46 6.15 -1.97
CA ASN A 192 -14.52 6.54 -3.38
C ASN A 192 -15.23 7.89 -3.57
N SER A 193 -15.59 8.59 -2.49
CA SER A 193 -16.30 9.87 -2.60
C SER A 193 -15.57 10.93 -3.43
N PRO A 194 -14.22 11.02 -3.44
CA PRO A 194 -13.52 12.00 -4.29
C PRO A 194 -13.64 11.70 -5.77
N MET A 195 -13.96 10.46 -6.16
CA MET A 195 -14.02 10.06 -7.57
C MET A 195 -15.15 10.76 -8.34
N ALA A 196 -16.21 11.20 -7.64
CA ALA A 196 -17.26 12.05 -8.22
C ALA A 196 -16.74 13.42 -8.70
N GLY A 197 -15.58 13.86 -8.21
CA GLY A 197 -14.90 15.09 -8.62
C GLY A 197 -13.51 14.83 -9.19
N ASP A 198 -13.32 13.70 -9.89
CA ASP A 198 -12.06 13.28 -10.51
C ASP A 198 -10.89 13.05 -9.54
N GLY A 199 -11.17 12.97 -8.24
CA GLY A 199 -10.21 12.58 -7.22
C GLY A 199 -9.95 11.07 -7.18
N PRO A 200 -8.96 10.63 -6.39
CA PRO A 200 -8.68 9.22 -6.22
C PRO A 200 -9.70 8.56 -5.29
N GLY A 201 -9.93 7.27 -5.51
CA GLY A 201 -10.54 6.38 -4.52
C GLY A 201 -9.46 5.67 -3.72
N ASN A 202 -9.80 5.24 -2.51
CA ASN A 202 -8.86 4.62 -1.59
C ASN A 202 -9.48 3.38 -0.94
N THR A 203 -8.66 2.35 -0.71
CA THR A 203 -9.01 1.20 0.13
C THR A 203 -8.01 1.08 1.27
N THR A 204 -8.48 0.79 2.48
CA THR A 204 -7.64 0.44 3.63
C THR A 204 -8.15 -0.84 4.26
N ILE A 205 -7.26 -1.81 4.44
CA ILE A 205 -7.53 -3.09 5.06
C ILE A 205 -6.77 -3.14 6.37
N PHE A 206 -7.47 -3.38 7.47
CA PHE A 206 -6.88 -3.26 8.80
C PHE A 206 -7.67 -4.03 9.84
N SER A 207 -7.08 -4.20 11.02
CA SER A 207 -7.78 -4.66 12.22
C SER A 207 -7.01 -4.24 13.46
N ARG A 208 -7.65 -4.35 14.62
CA ARG A 208 -6.99 -4.11 15.91
C ARG A 208 -5.77 -5.03 16.17
N PRO A 209 -5.87 -6.38 16.06
CA PRO A 209 -4.74 -7.26 16.37
C PRO A 209 -3.66 -7.27 15.30
N PHE A 210 -3.93 -6.86 14.05
CA PHE A 210 -2.98 -6.96 12.96
C PHE A 210 -2.51 -5.60 12.40
N GLY A 211 -3.11 -4.50 12.85
CA GLY A 211 -2.80 -3.15 12.40
C GLY A 211 -3.27 -2.89 10.97
N ILE A 212 -2.55 -2.03 10.25
CA ILE A 212 -2.81 -1.74 8.83
C ILE A 212 -2.15 -2.80 7.96
N ILE A 213 -2.93 -3.52 7.16
CA ILE A 213 -2.47 -4.65 6.32
C ILE A 213 -2.23 -4.23 4.89
N ARG A 214 -3.14 -3.44 4.33
CA ARG A 214 -3.02 -2.90 2.97
C ARG A 214 -3.61 -1.51 2.93
N THR A 215 -2.95 -0.61 2.22
CA THR A 215 -3.58 0.61 1.73
C THR A 215 -3.40 0.70 0.23
N SER A 216 -4.40 1.22 -0.48
CA SER A 216 -4.29 1.50 -1.90
C SER A 216 -5.05 2.75 -2.27
N SER A 217 -4.53 3.44 -3.27
CA SER A 217 -5.14 4.60 -3.91
C SER A 217 -5.19 4.36 -5.40
N TYR A 218 -6.29 4.74 -6.04
CA TYR A 218 -6.53 4.42 -7.44
C TYR A 218 -7.40 5.46 -8.13
N SER A 219 -7.25 5.54 -9.44
CA SER A 219 -8.03 6.43 -10.30
C SER A 219 -8.84 5.61 -11.30
N PHE A 220 -10.14 5.88 -11.34
CA PHE A 220 -11.01 5.29 -12.35
C PHE A 220 -10.62 5.74 -13.76
N TRP A 221 -10.18 6.99 -13.92
CA TRP A 221 -9.87 7.59 -15.21
C TRP A 221 -8.58 7.08 -15.85
N THR A 222 -7.51 6.94 -15.06
CA THR A 222 -6.24 6.42 -15.58
C THR A 222 -6.18 4.90 -15.57
N GLY A 223 -7.07 4.26 -14.80
CA GLY A 223 -7.04 2.83 -14.54
C GLY A 223 -5.87 2.39 -13.66
N MET A 224 -5.05 3.32 -13.16
CA MET A 224 -3.86 3.02 -12.37
C MET A 224 -4.16 3.12 -10.88
N GLY A 225 -3.41 2.35 -10.09
CA GLY A 225 -3.38 2.49 -8.65
C GLY A 225 -2.03 2.14 -8.06
N ILE A 226 -1.85 2.55 -6.82
CA ILE A 226 -0.66 2.33 -6.02
C ILE A 226 -1.09 1.88 -4.63
N GLY A 227 -0.19 1.25 -3.88
CA GLY A 227 -0.49 0.85 -2.52
C GLY A 227 0.70 0.28 -1.76
N TRP A 228 0.43 -0.08 -0.51
CA TRP A 228 1.38 -0.65 0.42
C TRP A 228 0.81 -1.91 1.04
N ASP A 229 1.55 -3.01 0.95
CA ASP A 229 1.19 -4.30 1.53
C ASP A 229 2.13 -4.67 2.64
N LYS A 230 1.57 -4.95 3.82
CA LYS A 230 2.37 -5.35 4.97
C LYS A 230 3.10 -6.66 4.70
N LEU A 231 4.40 -6.64 4.96
CA LEU A 231 5.29 -7.80 4.97
C LEU A 231 5.02 -8.70 6.18
#